data_AF-A0A0F8XMU2-F1
#
_entry.id   AF-A0A0F8XMU2-F1
#
_cell.length_a   1.000
_cell.length_b   1.000
_cell.length_c   1.000
_cell.angle_alpha   90.00
_cell.angle_beta   90.00
_cell.angle_gamma   90.00
#
_symmetry.space_group_name_H-M   'P 1'
#
loop_
_entity.id
_entity.type
_entity.pdbx_description
1 polymer ?
#
loop_
_entity_poly.entity_id
_entity_poly.type
_entity_poly.pdbx_seq_one_letter_code
_entity_poly.pdbx_strand_id
1 'polypeptide(L)'
;SALTKSTSSFPVSSEHATVAVVLCQSAASLQTDGAFHVHVWTDHVAGGLDSDGHLAHLNYWIRQQHATWDSGVALTSPSIGANVFDIVTSSGFVHQLHTHTMPALTTVSSTDPLWMVNDNSTAYKRVANLTTEVTDSDGNGLTGKHYNIVVWGSVSQSTGDCKIFINLPSGSYNTSAKSISDDDKTANYNIPNAFRGSGFLIGRLSVGNTGGSGGTFTLHQNEDLRGQLSSIFAGGTAATVTEFTDTAFRVQDDGDATKEIALQASAITTSTTRTITMPDENIDLTPSTGSYVSKFFLPPYITGRYYLTAIAKESTNLTMAVNTLYGMPFSLRARSQAFDRIFVEIITAEAAKTMRMGIYNIGSDGLPGSLVDDSGTVSIA
;
A
#
# COMPACT_ATOMS: atom_id res chain seq x y z
N SER A 1 8.86 -47.27 39.67
CA SER A 1 9.36 -45.98 40.21
C SER A 1 8.20 -44.99 40.21
N ALA A 2 8.04 -44.18 41.25
CA ALA A 2 7.02 -43.14 41.29
C ALA A 2 7.51 -41.91 40.50
N LEU A 3 6.66 -41.32 39.67
CA LEU A 3 6.93 -40.06 38.98
C LEU A 3 6.79 -38.92 39.99
N THR A 4 7.86 -38.16 40.21
CA THR A 4 7.87 -37.03 41.16
C THR A 4 7.69 -35.71 40.41
N LYS A 5 6.67 -34.92 40.78
CA LYS A 5 6.46 -33.58 40.23
C LYS A 5 7.57 -32.63 40.72
N SER A 6 8.34 -32.03 39.81
CA SER A 6 9.27 -30.96 40.18
C SER A 6 8.52 -29.64 40.42
N THR A 7 8.89 -28.92 41.47
CA THR A 7 8.36 -27.60 41.84
C THR A 7 9.38 -26.47 41.66
N SER A 8 10.61 -26.79 41.26
CA SER A 8 11.73 -25.85 41.29
C SER A 8 12.70 -25.94 40.11
N SER A 9 12.28 -26.54 38.99
CA SER A 9 13.04 -26.79 37.74
C SER A 9 13.67 -28.19 37.64
N PHE A 10 14.29 -28.50 36.50
CA PHE A 10 14.96 -29.78 36.27
C PHE A 10 16.14 -29.99 37.24
N PRO A 11 16.36 -31.21 37.76
CA PRO A 11 17.52 -31.49 38.59
C PRO A 11 18.83 -31.28 37.81
N VAL A 12 19.84 -30.68 38.46
CA VAL A 12 21.13 -30.33 37.83
C VAL A 12 22.27 -31.29 38.21
N SER A 13 22.02 -32.24 39.11
CA SER A 13 23.03 -33.14 39.67
C SER A 13 23.15 -34.49 38.95
N SER A 14 22.46 -34.66 37.82
CA SER A 14 22.46 -35.91 37.04
C SER A 14 22.15 -35.64 35.58
N GLU A 15 22.60 -36.53 34.70
CA GLU A 15 22.22 -36.51 33.29
C GLU A 15 20.74 -36.87 33.14
N HIS A 16 20.03 -36.09 32.32
CA HIS A 16 18.62 -36.27 32.03
C HIS A 16 18.38 -36.09 30.54
N ALA A 17 17.53 -36.93 29.95
CA ALA A 17 17.01 -36.76 28.60
C ALA A 17 15.53 -36.39 28.67
N THR A 18 15.12 -35.40 27.87
CA THR A 18 13.70 -35.05 27.72
C THR A 18 13.02 -36.12 26.88
N VAL A 19 12.02 -36.81 27.43
CA VAL A 19 11.32 -37.92 26.76
C VAL A 19 9.99 -37.48 26.15
N ALA A 20 9.31 -36.51 26.76
CA ALA A 20 8.05 -35.97 26.25
C ALA A 20 7.72 -34.62 26.87
N VAL A 21 6.88 -33.85 26.17
CA VAL A 21 6.12 -32.73 26.73
C VAL A 21 4.66 -33.15 26.77
N VAL A 22 4.05 -33.12 27.96
CA VAL A 22 2.67 -33.53 28.17
C VAL A 22 1.88 -32.41 28.85
N LEU A 23 0.79 -31.97 28.24
CA LEU A 23 -0.17 -31.08 28.88
C LEU A 23 -1.29 -31.91 29.49
N CYS A 24 -1.25 -32.06 30.81
CA CYS A 24 -2.26 -32.80 31.55
C CYS A 24 -3.42 -31.89 31.94
N GLN A 25 -4.63 -32.45 31.86
CA GLN A 25 -5.84 -31.87 32.43
C GLN A 25 -6.07 -32.35 33.88
N SER A 26 -7.28 -32.16 34.42
CA SER A 26 -7.63 -32.69 35.75
C SER A 26 -7.39 -34.21 35.79
N ALA A 27 -7.05 -34.75 36.96
CA ALA A 27 -6.74 -36.18 37.09
C ALA A 27 -7.90 -37.09 36.61
N ALA A 28 -9.15 -36.72 36.91
CA ALA A 28 -10.33 -37.48 36.49
C ALA A 28 -10.55 -37.44 34.96
N SER A 29 -10.35 -36.26 34.35
CA SER A 29 -10.48 -36.10 32.90
C SER A 29 -9.31 -36.74 32.15
N LEU A 30 -8.09 -36.68 32.70
CA LEU A 30 -6.90 -37.33 32.11
C LEU A 30 -7.08 -38.85 32.01
N GLN A 31 -7.73 -39.46 33.01
CA GLN A 31 -8.02 -40.90 33.02
C GLN A 31 -9.12 -41.28 32.02
N THR A 32 -10.07 -40.38 31.76
CA THR A 32 -11.21 -40.64 30.88
C THR A 32 -10.90 -40.33 29.42
N ASP A 33 -10.26 -39.19 29.16
CA ASP A 33 -10.12 -38.59 27.83
C ASP A 33 -8.65 -38.44 27.37
N GLY A 34 -7.68 -38.83 28.21
CA GLY A 34 -6.26 -38.67 27.92
C GLY A 34 -5.73 -37.24 28.13
N ALA A 35 -4.47 -36.99 27.77
CA ALA A 35 -3.83 -35.68 27.91
C ALA A 35 -4.21 -34.74 26.76
N PHE A 36 -4.29 -33.43 27.02
CA PHE A 36 -4.56 -32.44 25.98
C PHE A 36 -3.46 -32.38 24.92
N HIS A 37 -2.24 -32.68 25.31
CA HIS A 37 -1.09 -32.70 24.42
C HIS A 37 -0.12 -33.78 24.90
N VAL A 38 0.35 -34.62 23.99
CA VAL A 38 1.45 -35.54 24.20
C VAL A 38 2.38 -35.39 23.01
N HIS A 39 3.52 -34.72 23.21
CA HIS A 39 4.60 -34.68 22.24
C HIS A 39 5.75 -35.51 22.78
N VAL A 40 5.88 -36.73 22.26
CA VAL A 40 6.98 -37.64 22.62
C VAL A 40 8.20 -37.28 21.79
N TRP A 41 9.33 -37.15 22.46
CA TRP A 41 10.62 -36.88 21.84
C TRP A 41 11.25 -38.25 21.59
N THR A 42 10.94 -38.84 20.44
CA THR A 42 11.48 -40.15 20.04
C THR A 42 12.78 -39.95 19.27
N ASP A 43 13.90 -40.44 19.80
CA ASP A 43 15.23 -40.46 19.18
C ASP A 43 15.49 -41.78 18.42
N HIS A 44 14.43 -42.38 17.89
CA HIS A 44 14.46 -43.75 17.42
C HIS A 44 15.40 -43.95 16.22
N VAL A 45 16.53 -44.63 16.42
CA VAL A 45 17.57 -44.83 15.38
C VAL A 45 17.06 -45.64 14.16
N ALA A 46 16.04 -46.49 14.32
CA ALA A 46 15.46 -47.34 13.27
C ALA A 46 13.94 -47.46 13.44
N GLY A 47 13.12 -46.81 12.61
CA GLY A 47 11.65 -46.83 12.70
C GLY A 47 11.00 -48.09 12.11
N GLY A 48 9.95 -48.59 12.76
CA GLY A 48 8.97 -49.53 12.18
C GLY A 48 9.47 -50.95 11.86
N LEU A 49 8.67 -51.69 11.07
CA LEU A 49 8.97 -53.05 10.60
C LEU A 49 10.14 -53.10 9.60
N ASP A 50 10.43 -51.97 8.94
CA ASP A 50 11.35 -51.89 7.79
C ASP A 50 12.74 -51.35 8.15
N SER A 51 12.98 -50.98 9.42
CA SER A 51 14.28 -50.48 9.91
C SER A 51 14.79 -49.20 9.21
N ASP A 52 13.88 -48.38 8.67
CA ASP A 52 14.25 -47.08 8.10
C ASP A 52 14.52 -46.08 9.24
N GLY A 53 15.78 -45.66 9.40
CA GLY A 53 16.19 -44.80 10.50
C GLY A 53 15.54 -43.42 10.54
N HIS A 54 15.63 -42.72 11.68
CA HIS A 54 15.12 -41.35 11.86
C HIS A 54 15.55 -40.39 10.73
N LEU A 55 16.73 -40.61 10.14
CA LEU A 55 17.23 -39.85 8.99
C LEU A 55 16.34 -40.00 7.75
N ALA A 56 15.74 -41.17 7.50
CA ALA A 56 14.80 -41.36 6.40
C ALA A 56 13.50 -40.55 6.62
N HIS A 57 13.00 -40.52 7.85
CA HIS A 57 11.83 -39.71 8.21
C HIS A 57 12.11 -38.20 8.15
N LEU A 58 13.28 -37.75 8.60
CA LEU A 58 13.72 -36.36 8.45
C LEU A 58 13.86 -35.99 6.97
N ASN A 59 14.50 -36.85 6.18
CA ASN A 59 14.65 -36.66 4.74
C ASN A 59 13.31 -36.61 4.02
N TYR A 60 12.34 -37.43 4.44
CA TYR A 60 10.97 -37.39 3.94
C TYR A 60 10.29 -36.07 4.32
N TRP A 61 10.34 -35.66 5.58
CA TRP A 61 9.73 -34.41 6.05
C TRP A 61 10.32 -33.18 5.38
N ILE A 62 11.65 -33.12 5.20
CA ILE A 62 12.34 -32.03 4.51
C ILE A 62 11.91 -31.97 3.04
N ARG A 63 11.81 -33.11 2.35
CA ARG A 63 11.33 -33.14 0.95
C ARG A 63 9.85 -32.82 0.78
N GLN A 64 9.06 -32.88 1.86
CA GLN A 64 7.67 -32.41 1.87
C GLN A 64 7.56 -30.89 2.08
N GLN A 65 8.66 -30.19 2.39
CA GLN A 65 8.71 -28.73 2.39
C GLN A 65 8.81 -28.17 0.96
N HIS A 66 8.57 -26.87 0.80
CA HIS A 66 8.81 -26.20 -0.48
C HIS A 66 10.33 -26.12 -0.76
N ALA A 67 10.72 -26.08 -2.03
CA ALA A 67 12.11 -25.87 -2.37
C ALA A 67 12.54 -24.45 -1.96
N THR A 68 13.71 -24.33 -1.36
CA THR A 68 14.21 -23.04 -0.87
C THR A 68 15.14 -22.45 -1.92
N TRP A 69 14.76 -21.31 -2.50
CA TRP A 69 15.64 -20.53 -3.35
C TRP A 69 16.82 -19.96 -2.54
N ASP A 70 18.02 -19.96 -3.13
CA ASP A 70 19.25 -19.45 -2.51
C ASP A 70 19.81 -18.26 -3.29
N SER A 71 20.07 -18.44 -4.59
CA SER A 71 20.64 -17.39 -5.43
C SER A 71 20.33 -17.60 -6.92
N GLY A 72 20.50 -16.55 -7.72
CA GLY A 72 20.31 -16.60 -9.18
C GLY A 72 18.86 -16.84 -9.59
N VAL A 73 18.64 -17.40 -10.78
CA VAL A 73 17.30 -17.63 -11.36
C VAL A 73 16.45 -16.36 -11.47
N ALA A 74 17.10 -15.21 -11.64
CA ALA A 74 16.40 -13.94 -11.84
C ALA A 74 15.78 -13.91 -13.24
N LEU A 75 14.60 -13.30 -13.40
CA LEU A 75 14.09 -12.89 -14.71
C LEU A 75 14.96 -11.72 -15.22
N THR A 76 15.91 -12.03 -16.10
CA THR A 76 16.85 -11.06 -16.65
C THR A 76 16.33 -10.55 -17.99
N SER A 77 15.93 -9.28 -18.04
CA SER A 77 15.61 -8.58 -19.30
C SER A 77 14.62 -9.33 -20.22
N PRO A 78 13.35 -9.53 -19.81
CA PRO A 78 12.36 -10.11 -20.71
C PRO A 78 12.33 -9.31 -22.02
N SER A 79 12.66 -9.95 -23.14
CA SER A 79 12.52 -9.32 -24.45
C SER A 79 11.05 -9.34 -24.79
N ILE A 80 10.38 -8.22 -24.55
CA ILE A 80 8.94 -8.05 -24.73
C ILE A 80 8.71 -6.86 -25.65
N GLY A 81 7.99 -7.06 -26.75
CA GLY A 81 7.78 -6.05 -27.77
C GLY A 81 6.88 -6.54 -28.90
N ALA A 82 7.05 -5.96 -30.09
CA ALA A 82 6.30 -6.34 -31.28
C ALA A 82 6.66 -7.77 -31.70
N ASN A 83 5.70 -8.70 -31.61
CA ASN A 83 5.86 -10.11 -31.91
C ASN A 83 7.02 -10.78 -31.13
N VAL A 84 7.34 -10.26 -29.93
CA VAL A 84 8.34 -10.83 -29.05
C VAL A 84 7.77 -10.86 -27.63
N PHE A 85 7.77 -12.05 -27.03
CA PHE A 85 7.45 -12.24 -25.63
C PHE A 85 8.26 -13.43 -25.13
N ASP A 86 9.50 -13.12 -24.72
CA ASP A 86 10.46 -14.10 -24.26
C ASP A 86 10.71 -14.05 -22.75
N ILE A 87 10.85 -15.22 -22.16
CA ILE A 87 11.25 -15.43 -20.77
C ILE A 87 12.71 -15.85 -20.75
N VAL A 88 13.50 -15.16 -19.94
CA VAL A 88 14.93 -15.43 -19.77
C VAL A 88 15.25 -15.44 -18.29
N THR A 89 15.77 -16.56 -17.79
CA THR A 89 16.21 -16.72 -16.40
C THR A 89 17.71 -16.94 -16.32
N SER A 90 18.38 -16.31 -15.35
CA SER A 90 19.78 -16.60 -15.05
C SER A 90 19.96 -17.99 -14.42
N SER A 91 21.17 -18.54 -14.43
CA SER A 91 21.48 -19.74 -13.64
C SER A 91 21.48 -19.42 -12.14
N GLY A 92 21.21 -20.41 -11.30
CA GLY A 92 21.19 -20.22 -9.85
C GLY A 92 21.17 -21.52 -9.06
N PHE A 93 20.94 -21.38 -7.75
CA PHE A 93 20.95 -22.49 -6.80
C PHE A 93 19.64 -22.55 -6.01
N VAL A 94 19.12 -23.76 -5.85
CA VAL A 94 17.86 -24.05 -5.13
C VAL A 94 18.06 -25.31 -4.29
N HIS A 95 17.57 -25.30 -3.05
CA HIS A 95 17.68 -26.41 -2.10
C HIS A 95 16.41 -27.25 -2.07
N GLN A 96 16.54 -28.55 -2.29
CA GLN A 96 15.46 -29.55 -2.03
C GLN A 96 15.75 -30.37 -0.77
N LEU A 97 17.04 -30.68 -0.59
CA LEU A 97 17.67 -31.25 0.61
C LEU A 97 19.16 -30.92 0.52
N HIS A 98 19.73 -31.12 -0.66
CA HIS A 98 21.00 -30.56 -1.09
C HIS A 98 20.75 -29.43 -2.10
N THR A 99 21.79 -28.64 -2.32
CA THR A 99 21.83 -27.62 -3.35
C THR A 99 21.80 -28.26 -4.74
N HIS A 100 20.88 -27.78 -5.58
CA HIS A 100 20.81 -28.12 -6.99
C HIS A 100 20.96 -26.87 -7.85
N THR A 101 21.62 -27.03 -9.00
CA THR A 101 21.81 -25.94 -9.96
C THR A 101 20.60 -25.86 -10.88
N MET A 102 19.93 -24.71 -10.89
CA MET A 102 19.00 -24.35 -11.93
C MET A 102 19.80 -23.74 -13.09
N PRO A 103 19.77 -24.31 -14.31
CA PRO A 103 20.45 -23.72 -15.45
C PRO A 103 19.80 -22.38 -15.83
N ALA A 104 20.55 -21.56 -16.57
CA ALA A 104 19.94 -20.44 -17.29
C ALA A 104 19.03 -21.03 -18.38
N LEU A 105 17.81 -20.52 -18.50
CA LEU A 105 16.83 -20.99 -19.48
C LEU A 105 16.27 -19.79 -20.24
N THR A 106 16.02 -19.96 -21.53
CA THR A 106 15.59 -18.88 -22.42
C THR A 106 14.65 -19.36 -23.51
N THR A 107 13.53 -18.66 -23.69
CA THR A 107 12.66 -18.90 -24.85
C THR A 107 13.12 -18.19 -26.11
N VAL A 108 14.16 -17.34 -26.03
CA VAL A 108 14.68 -16.61 -27.18
C VAL A 108 15.04 -17.61 -28.28
N SER A 109 14.57 -17.33 -29.50
CA SER A 109 14.72 -18.22 -30.65
C SER A 109 14.16 -19.63 -30.43
N SER A 110 13.19 -19.78 -29.51
CA SER A 110 12.60 -21.07 -29.11
C SER A 110 13.61 -22.10 -28.59
N THR A 111 14.68 -21.63 -27.94
CA THR A 111 15.77 -22.47 -27.41
C THR A 111 15.25 -23.45 -26.36
N ASP A 112 14.59 -22.93 -25.33
CA ASP A 112 13.95 -23.71 -24.27
C ASP A 112 12.43 -23.48 -24.29
N PRO A 113 11.61 -24.54 -24.23
CA PRO A 113 10.16 -24.39 -24.12
C PRO A 113 9.72 -23.99 -22.69
N LEU A 114 8.50 -23.49 -22.58
CA LEU A 114 7.79 -23.27 -21.31
C LEU A 114 6.62 -24.25 -21.18
N TRP A 115 6.18 -24.46 -19.94
CA TRP A 115 5.02 -25.29 -19.63
C TRP A 115 3.95 -24.46 -18.92
N MET A 116 2.81 -24.28 -19.58
CA MET A 116 1.67 -23.54 -19.06
C MET A 116 0.75 -24.46 -18.28
N VAL A 117 0.66 -24.24 -16.97
CA VAL A 117 0.04 -25.19 -16.04
C VAL A 117 -1.48 -25.22 -16.19
N ASN A 118 -2.08 -24.03 -16.31
CA ASN A 118 -3.52 -23.80 -16.26
C ASN A 118 -4.06 -23.18 -17.56
N ASP A 119 -3.59 -23.66 -18.71
CA ASP A 119 -4.27 -23.38 -19.99
C ASP A 119 -5.70 -23.93 -19.94
N ASN A 120 -6.64 -23.17 -20.49
CA ASN A 120 -8.08 -23.48 -20.46
C ASN A 120 -8.47 -24.76 -21.21
N SER A 121 -7.59 -25.27 -22.08
CA SER A 121 -7.85 -26.42 -22.94
C SER A 121 -6.95 -27.61 -22.60
N THR A 122 -5.68 -27.34 -22.27
CA THR A 122 -4.64 -28.38 -22.16
C THR A 122 -3.74 -28.11 -20.97
N ALA A 123 -3.92 -28.85 -19.87
CA ALA A 123 -3.03 -28.75 -18.72
C ALA A 123 -1.55 -29.02 -19.12
N TYR A 124 -0.62 -28.22 -18.57
CA TYR A 124 0.81 -28.27 -18.89
C TYR A 124 1.15 -28.12 -20.38
N LYS A 125 0.39 -27.29 -21.10
CA LYS A 125 0.62 -26.98 -22.52
C LYS A 125 2.04 -26.50 -22.73
N ARG A 126 2.75 -27.18 -23.63
CA ARG A 126 4.11 -26.81 -24.04
C ARG A 126 4.04 -25.67 -25.05
N VAL A 127 4.70 -24.56 -24.76
CA VAL A 127 4.79 -23.39 -25.64
C VAL A 127 6.24 -23.02 -25.90
N ALA A 128 6.54 -22.51 -27.10
CA ALA A 128 7.88 -22.07 -27.46
C ALA A 128 8.19 -20.64 -26.99
N ASN A 129 7.16 -19.79 -26.95
CA ASN A 129 7.16 -18.43 -26.43
C ASN A 129 5.69 -18.05 -26.10
N LEU A 130 5.44 -16.80 -25.70
CA LEU A 130 4.11 -16.35 -25.26
C LEU A 130 3.37 -15.46 -26.28
N THR A 131 3.87 -15.33 -27.52
CA THR A 131 3.30 -14.38 -28.47
C THR A 131 1.94 -14.81 -29.03
N THR A 132 1.63 -16.11 -28.99
CA THR A 132 0.35 -16.69 -29.44
C THR A 132 -0.67 -16.86 -28.32
N GLU A 133 -0.25 -16.69 -27.07
CA GLU A 133 -1.06 -16.99 -25.89
C GLU A 133 -1.90 -15.77 -25.51
N VAL A 134 -3.12 -15.70 -26.06
CA VAL A 134 -4.01 -14.54 -25.97
C VAL A 134 -5.32 -14.78 -25.22
N THR A 135 -5.38 -15.85 -24.44
CA THR A 135 -6.51 -16.18 -23.56
C THR A 135 -6.03 -16.39 -22.13
N ASP A 136 -6.89 -16.07 -21.16
CA ASP A 136 -6.67 -16.35 -19.75
C ASP A 136 -6.96 -17.84 -19.42
N SER A 137 -6.83 -18.22 -18.14
CA SER A 137 -7.05 -19.62 -17.71
C SER A 137 -8.49 -20.10 -17.87
N ASP A 138 -9.44 -19.19 -17.99
CA ASP A 138 -10.87 -19.48 -18.16
C ASP A 138 -11.30 -19.38 -19.64
N GLY A 139 -10.39 -18.94 -20.51
CA GLY A 139 -10.59 -18.80 -21.95
C GLY A 139 -11.06 -17.44 -22.43
N ASN A 140 -11.09 -16.42 -21.56
CA ASN A 140 -11.42 -15.07 -21.96
C ASN A 140 -10.25 -14.40 -22.69
N GLY A 141 -10.55 -13.51 -23.64
CA GLY A 141 -9.53 -12.86 -24.46
C GLY A 141 -8.70 -11.83 -23.69
N LEU A 142 -7.38 -11.88 -23.90
CA LEU A 142 -6.38 -10.95 -23.35
C LEU A 142 -5.96 -9.84 -24.35
N THR A 143 -6.58 -9.81 -25.53
CA THR A 143 -6.28 -8.79 -26.56
C THR A 143 -6.83 -7.43 -26.14
N GLY A 144 -5.97 -6.40 -26.19
CA GLY A 144 -6.29 -5.04 -25.73
C GLY A 144 -6.36 -4.91 -24.21
N LYS A 145 -5.80 -5.87 -23.46
CA LYS A 145 -5.87 -5.94 -22.00
C LYS A 145 -4.50 -5.94 -21.35
N HIS A 146 -4.50 -5.68 -20.05
CA HIS A 146 -3.36 -5.81 -19.16
C HIS A 146 -3.58 -6.97 -18.19
N TYR A 147 -2.57 -7.75 -17.88
CA TYR A 147 -2.73 -8.98 -17.10
C TYR A 147 -1.42 -9.44 -16.47
N ASN A 148 -1.52 -10.37 -15.52
CA ASN A 148 -0.40 -10.85 -14.73
C ASN A 148 -0.08 -12.31 -15.07
N ILE A 149 1.17 -12.59 -15.45
CA ILE A 149 1.69 -13.95 -15.59
C ILE A 149 2.64 -14.24 -14.44
N VAL A 150 2.44 -15.37 -13.76
CA VAL A 150 3.35 -15.83 -12.73
C VAL A 150 4.28 -16.88 -13.31
N VAL A 151 5.59 -16.70 -13.13
CA VAL A 151 6.65 -17.58 -13.57
C VAL A 151 7.23 -18.30 -12.36
N TRP A 152 7.40 -19.61 -12.48
CA TRP A 152 7.96 -20.46 -11.43
C TRP A 152 8.81 -21.58 -12.03
N GLY A 153 9.72 -22.15 -11.24
CA GLY A 153 10.66 -23.16 -11.70
C GLY A 153 10.49 -24.48 -10.95
N SER A 154 10.86 -25.58 -11.59
CA SER A 154 11.11 -26.85 -10.91
C SER A 154 12.56 -27.25 -11.15
N VAL A 155 13.32 -27.37 -10.05
CA VAL A 155 14.71 -27.81 -10.11
C VAL A 155 14.78 -29.35 -10.06
N SER A 156 15.74 -29.93 -10.75
CA SER A 156 16.05 -31.35 -10.74
C SER A 156 17.53 -31.57 -10.47
N GLN A 157 17.91 -32.81 -10.09
CA GLN A 157 19.31 -33.19 -9.93
C GLN A 157 20.11 -33.03 -11.22
N SER A 158 19.50 -33.43 -12.34
CA SER A 158 20.07 -33.23 -13.67
C SER A 158 19.60 -31.89 -14.20
N THR A 159 20.53 -31.03 -14.60
CA THR A 159 20.21 -29.70 -15.15
C THR A 159 19.34 -29.78 -16.40
N GLY A 160 19.45 -30.85 -17.19
CA GLY A 160 18.62 -31.08 -18.37
C GLY A 160 17.14 -31.36 -18.07
N ASP A 161 16.82 -31.73 -16.82
CA ASP A 161 15.45 -32.02 -16.39
C ASP A 161 14.75 -30.84 -15.73
N CYS A 162 15.49 -29.77 -15.41
CA CYS A 162 14.96 -28.53 -14.88
C CYS A 162 14.02 -27.85 -15.89
N LYS A 163 12.93 -27.24 -15.40
CA LYS A 163 11.89 -26.64 -16.26
C LYS A 163 11.37 -25.34 -15.67
N ILE A 164 10.91 -24.43 -16.55
CA ILE A 164 10.18 -23.22 -16.20
C ILE A 164 8.71 -23.40 -16.54
N PHE A 165 7.87 -23.10 -15.57
CA PHE A 165 6.43 -23.14 -15.68
C PHE A 165 5.85 -21.74 -15.59
N ILE A 166 4.67 -21.58 -16.17
CA ILE A 166 3.89 -20.36 -16.07
C ILE A 166 2.47 -20.66 -15.67
N ASN A 167 1.89 -19.73 -14.93
CA ASN A 167 0.47 -19.71 -14.64
C ASN A 167 -0.16 -18.52 -15.37
N LEU A 168 -1.17 -18.80 -16.18
CA LEU A 168 -2.07 -17.80 -16.73
C LEU A 168 -2.90 -17.15 -15.62
N PRO A 169 -3.29 -15.88 -15.78
CA PRO A 169 -4.23 -15.23 -14.87
C PRO A 169 -5.63 -15.81 -15.03
N SER A 170 -6.49 -15.60 -14.03
CA SER A 170 -7.93 -15.90 -14.11
C SER A 170 -8.77 -14.69 -14.55
N GLY A 171 -8.13 -13.63 -15.05
CA GLY A 171 -8.80 -12.40 -15.47
C GLY A 171 -7.83 -11.38 -16.07
N SER A 172 -8.34 -10.19 -16.38
CA SER A 172 -7.54 -9.11 -16.98
C SER A 172 -8.10 -7.72 -16.66
N TYR A 173 -7.30 -6.70 -16.97
CA TYR A 173 -7.52 -5.31 -16.62
C TYR A 173 -7.59 -4.41 -17.85
N ASN A 174 -8.30 -3.29 -17.71
CA ASN A 174 -8.40 -2.25 -18.74
C ASN A 174 -7.28 -1.20 -18.67
N THR A 175 -6.49 -1.20 -17.59
CA THR A 175 -5.38 -0.25 -17.41
C THR A 175 -4.17 -0.96 -16.79
N SER A 176 -2.97 -0.49 -17.12
CA SER A 176 -1.72 -1.04 -16.58
C SER A 176 -1.56 -0.80 -15.08
N ALA A 177 -2.09 0.31 -14.55
CA ALA A 177 -2.05 0.59 -13.11
C ALA A 177 -2.79 -0.48 -12.29
N LYS A 178 -3.96 -0.91 -12.76
CA LYS A 178 -4.73 -1.98 -12.10
C LYS A 178 -4.06 -3.34 -12.21
N SER A 179 -3.38 -3.63 -13.33
CA SER A 179 -2.62 -4.88 -13.45
C SER A 179 -1.39 -4.90 -12.53
N ILE A 180 -0.69 -3.77 -12.39
CA ILE A 180 0.46 -3.63 -11.49
C ILE A 180 0.04 -3.93 -10.04
N SER A 181 -1.03 -3.29 -9.58
CA SER A 181 -1.56 -3.48 -8.23
C SER A 181 -2.29 -4.81 -8.05
N ASP A 182 -2.69 -5.47 -9.15
CA ASP A 182 -3.51 -6.68 -9.18
C ASP A 182 -4.78 -6.54 -8.31
N ASP A 183 -5.50 -5.43 -8.50
CA ASP A 183 -6.65 -5.01 -7.66
C ASP A 183 -7.66 -6.15 -7.45
N ASP A 184 -7.98 -6.86 -8.54
CA ASP A 184 -8.95 -7.96 -8.57
C ASP A 184 -8.34 -9.34 -8.25
N LYS A 185 -7.05 -9.39 -7.88
CA LYS A 185 -6.31 -10.61 -7.50
C LYS A 185 -6.36 -11.72 -8.56
N THR A 186 -6.06 -11.35 -9.81
CA THR A 186 -6.16 -12.27 -10.95
C THR A 186 -4.90 -13.12 -11.13
N ALA A 187 -3.79 -12.75 -10.50
CA ALA A 187 -2.54 -13.51 -10.58
C ALA A 187 -2.62 -14.84 -9.83
N ASN A 188 -2.20 -15.92 -10.48
CA ASN A 188 -2.22 -17.27 -9.91
C ASN A 188 -0.82 -17.71 -9.46
N TYR A 189 -0.59 -17.75 -8.15
CA TYR A 189 0.68 -18.15 -7.53
C TYR A 189 0.75 -19.64 -7.16
N ASN A 190 -0.30 -20.41 -7.43
CA ASN A 190 -0.40 -21.79 -6.98
C ASN A 190 0.57 -22.70 -7.75
N ILE A 191 1.46 -23.38 -7.02
CA ILE A 191 2.30 -24.45 -7.56
C ILE A 191 1.62 -25.80 -7.24
N PRO A 192 1.34 -26.66 -8.25
CA PRO A 192 0.68 -27.93 -8.01
C PRO A 192 1.44 -28.84 -7.03
N ASN A 193 0.70 -29.61 -6.23
CA ASN A 193 1.26 -30.48 -5.18
C ASN A 193 2.31 -31.49 -5.67
N ALA A 194 2.26 -31.87 -6.95
CA ALA A 194 3.25 -32.76 -7.57
C ALA A 194 4.67 -32.18 -7.60
N PHE A 195 4.83 -30.85 -7.45
CA PHE A 195 6.11 -30.16 -7.41
C PHE A 195 6.54 -29.80 -5.99
N ARG A 196 5.88 -30.34 -4.97
CA ARG A 196 6.34 -30.20 -3.58
C ARG A 196 7.76 -30.75 -3.46
N GLY A 197 8.63 -30.00 -2.78
CA GLY A 197 10.06 -30.31 -2.67
C GLY A 197 10.92 -29.90 -3.86
N SER A 198 10.35 -29.48 -5.00
CA SER A 198 11.13 -29.10 -6.19
C SER A 198 10.75 -27.76 -6.82
N GLY A 199 9.52 -27.31 -6.61
CA GLY A 199 8.96 -26.07 -7.14
C GLY A 199 9.30 -24.85 -6.29
N PHE A 200 9.58 -23.73 -6.96
CA PHE A 200 9.83 -22.43 -6.33
C PHE A 200 9.35 -21.29 -7.23
N LEU A 201 8.89 -20.19 -6.64
CA LEU A 201 8.47 -18.99 -7.39
C LEU A 201 9.68 -18.21 -7.92
N ILE A 202 9.52 -17.61 -9.10
CA ILE A 202 10.56 -16.80 -9.74
C ILE A 202 10.12 -15.33 -9.84
N GLY A 203 8.95 -15.06 -10.41
CA GLY A 203 8.50 -13.68 -10.57
C GLY A 203 7.10 -13.55 -11.13
N ARG A 204 6.53 -12.35 -10.99
CA ARG A 204 5.28 -11.95 -11.63
C ARG A 204 5.55 -10.87 -12.66
N LEU A 205 5.06 -11.08 -13.87
CA LEU A 205 5.13 -10.14 -14.99
C LEU A 205 3.76 -9.51 -15.21
N SER A 206 3.65 -8.20 -15.00
CA SER A 206 2.50 -7.40 -15.42
C SER A 206 2.72 -6.93 -16.84
N VAL A 207 1.87 -7.40 -17.77
CA VAL A 207 2.04 -7.18 -19.21
C VAL A 207 0.78 -6.59 -19.84
N GLY A 208 0.96 -5.83 -20.92
CA GLY A 208 -0.11 -5.36 -21.80
C GLY A 208 -0.01 -6.03 -23.16
N ASN A 209 -1.13 -6.38 -23.77
CA ASN A 209 -1.21 -6.88 -25.13
C ASN A 209 -2.12 -5.97 -25.97
N THR A 210 -1.54 -5.23 -26.91
CA THR A 210 -2.30 -4.26 -27.72
C THR A 210 -2.72 -4.82 -29.08
N GLY A 211 -2.13 -5.94 -29.54
CA GLY A 211 -2.30 -6.44 -30.92
C GLY A 211 -2.84 -7.86 -31.06
N GLY A 212 -3.09 -8.58 -29.97
CA GLY A 212 -3.51 -9.98 -30.00
C GLY A 212 -2.35 -10.92 -30.33
N SER A 213 -2.64 -12.04 -31.01
CA SER A 213 -1.64 -13.06 -31.33
C SER A 213 -0.58 -12.47 -32.28
N GLY A 214 0.70 -12.55 -31.90
CA GLY A 214 1.80 -11.92 -32.62
C GLY A 214 1.78 -10.38 -32.57
N GLY A 215 1.00 -9.81 -31.66
CA GLY A 215 0.86 -8.37 -31.47
C GLY A 215 2.03 -7.73 -30.73
N THR A 216 1.84 -6.47 -30.32
CA THR A 216 2.79 -5.77 -29.44
C THR A 216 2.47 -6.07 -27.98
N PHE A 217 3.43 -6.68 -27.30
CA PHE A 217 3.42 -6.87 -25.86
C PHE A 217 4.25 -5.78 -25.19
N THR A 218 3.82 -5.34 -24.00
CA THR A 218 4.53 -4.33 -23.20
C THR A 218 4.70 -4.82 -21.77
N LEU A 219 5.94 -4.83 -21.27
CA LEU A 219 6.20 -5.09 -19.85
C LEU A 219 5.95 -3.82 -19.03
N HIS A 220 5.06 -3.89 -18.05
CA HIS A 220 4.81 -2.79 -17.12
C HIS A 220 5.64 -2.93 -15.85
N GLN A 221 5.70 -4.16 -15.31
CA GLN A 221 6.45 -4.46 -14.10
C GLN A 221 6.89 -5.91 -14.08
N ASN A 222 8.11 -6.13 -13.57
CA ASN A 222 8.64 -7.43 -13.20
C ASN A 222 8.85 -7.43 -11.69
N GLU A 223 8.00 -8.15 -10.97
CA GLU A 223 8.10 -8.33 -9.53
C GLU A 223 8.83 -9.62 -9.21
N ASP A 224 9.80 -9.52 -8.30
CA ASP A 224 10.59 -10.65 -7.84
C ASP A 224 9.84 -11.42 -6.76
N LEU A 225 9.63 -12.72 -6.97
CA LEU A 225 8.96 -13.61 -6.03
C LEU A 225 9.92 -14.66 -5.45
N ARG A 226 11.22 -14.58 -5.76
CA ARG A 226 12.21 -15.55 -5.29
C ARG A 226 12.36 -15.48 -3.78
N GLY A 227 12.52 -16.63 -3.15
CA GLY A 227 12.61 -16.75 -1.69
C GLY A 227 11.27 -16.51 -0.96
N GLN A 228 10.21 -16.10 -1.66
CA GLN A 228 8.87 -16.11 -1.11
C GLN A 228 8.29 -17.52 -1.18
N LEU A 229 7.72 -17.98 -0.07
CA LEU A 229 6.95 -19.23 -0.09
C LEU A 229 5.68 -19.01 -0.91
N SER A 230 5.35 -19.99 -1.77
CA SER A 230 4.08 -20.02 -2.50
C SER A 230 2.93 -19.79 -1.52
N SER A 231 2.19 -18.70 -1.73
CA SER A 231 1.21 -18.16 -0.80
C SER A 231 0.14 -19.19 -0.39
N ILE A 232 0.19 -19.61 0.87
CA ILE A 232 -1.01 -19.90 1.66
C ILE A 232 -1.04 -18.86 2.76
N PHE A 233 -1.58 -17.68 2.46
CA PHE A 233 -2.29 -16.89 3.45
C PHE A 233 -3.52 -16.27 2.79
N ALA A 234 -4.68 -16.83 3.11
CA ALA A 234 -5.93 -16.10 3.03
C ALA A 234 -5.86 -14.97 4.06
N GLY A 235 -5.50 -13.76 3.62
CA GLY A 235 -5.59 -12.52 4.41
C GLY A 235 -4.25 -11.89 4.81
N GLY A 236 -4.00 -10.69 4.28
CA GLY A 236 -3.00 -9.71 4.76
C GLY A 236 -1.57 -10.04 4.36
N THR A 237 -0.89 -9.30 3.50
CA THR A 237 -0.65 -7.86 3.62
C THR A 237 -0.40 -7.34 2.22
N ALA A 238 -1.27 -6.46 1.71
CA ALA A 238 -0.93 -5.69 0.52
C ALA A 238 0.37 -4.93 0.82
N ALA A 239 1.30 -4.93 -0.13
CA ALA A 239 2.47 -4.07 -0.09
C ALA A 239 2.04 -2.66 0.36
N THR A 240 2.82 -2.03 1.23
CA THR A 240 2.54 -0.68 1.73
C THR A 240 2.63 0.29 0.55
N VAL A 241 1.52 0.44 -0.17
CA VAL A 241 1.37 1.45 -1.22
C VAL A 241 1.38 2.80 -0.51
N THR A 242 2.40 3.61 -0.75
CA THR A 242 2.51 4.96 -0.16
C THR A 242 1.83 6.03 -1.01
N GLU A 243 1.44 5.71 -2.25
CA GLU A 243 0.79 6.61 -3.19
C GLU A 243 -0.42 5.95 -3.84
N PHE A 244 -1.60 6.53 -3.64
CA PHE A 244 -2.85 6.06 -4.23
C PHE A 244 -3.30 7.02 -5.32
N THR A 245 -3.80 6.48 -6.45
CA THR A 245 -4.51 7.31 -7.43
C THR A 245 -5.74 7.94 -6.79
N ASP A 246 -6.14 9.13 -7.25
CA ASP A 246 -7.28 9.85 -6.67
C ASP A 246 -8.63 9.15 -6.89
N THR A 247 -8.66 8.04 -7.63
CA THR A 247 -9.80 7.12 -7.77
C THR A 247 -9.73 5.90 -6.85
N ALA A 248 -8.54 5.56 -6.32
CA ALA A 248 -8.31 4.35 -5.54
C ALA A 248 -8.46 4.55 -4.02
N PHE A 249 -8.53 5.81 -3.55
CA PHE A 249 -8.69 6.11 -2.12
C PHE A 249 -9.95 6.96 -1.87
N ARG A 250 -10.80 6.48 -0.97
CA ARG A 250 -12.05 7.10 -0.52
C ARG A 250 -12.17 6.88 0.99
N VAL A 251 -12.75 7.85 1.70
CA VAL A 251 -13.15 7.66 3.11
C VAL A 251 -14.66 7.43 3.12
N GLN A 252 -15.10 6.30 3.66
CA GLN A 252 -16.52 5.93 3.75
C GLN A 252 -17.06 6.19 5.15
N ASP A 253 -18.36 6.46 5.24
CA ASP A 253 -19.10 6.45 6.50
C ASP A 253 -19.23 5.01 7.04
N ASP A 254 -19.17 4.83 8.36
CA ASP A 254 -19.23 3.51 9.00
C ASP A 254 -20.64 2.92 9.04
N GLY A 255 -21.67 3.76 8.98
CA GLY A 255 -23.08 3.35 8.95
C GLY A 255 -23.68 3.20 7.56
N ASP A 256 -23.06 3.81 6.54
CA ASP A 256 -23.55 3.81 5.16
C ASP A 256 -22.41 3.95 4.14
N ALA A 257 -21.99 2.82 3.57
CA ALA A 257 -20.89 2.77 2.60
C ALA A 257 -21.17 3.52 1.28
N THR A 258 -22.39 4.04 1.06
CA THR A 258 -22.69 4.90 -0.09
C THR A 258 -22.30 6.36 0.12
N LYS A 259 -22.00 6.76 1.37
CA LYS A 259 -21.54 8.09 1.72
C LYS A 259 -20.02 8.10 1.78
N GLU A 260 -19.42 8.85 0.87
CA GLU A 260 -17.97 8.87 0.71
C GLU A 260 -17.43 10.28 0.58
N ILE A 261 -16.20 10.48 1.07
CA ILE A 261 -15.37 11.64 0.78
C ILE A 261 -14.35 11.25 -0.29
N ALA A 262 -14.37 11.99 -1.40
CA ALA A 262 -13.40 11.88 -2.47
C ALA A 262 -12.32 12.96 -2.35
N LEU A 263 -11.06 12.56 -2.50
CA LEU A 263 -9.91 13.45 -2.65
C LEU A 263 -9.57 13.52 -4.14
N GLN A 264 -9.43 14.72 -4.72
CA GLN A 264 -9.18 14.92 -6.16
C GLN A 264 -7.90 15.72 -6.38
N ALA A 265 -7.04 15.25 -7.28
CA ALA A 265 -5.77 15.91 -7.61
C ALA A 265 -5.80 16.62 -8.97
N SER A 266 -6.90 16.48 -9.73
CA SER A 266 -7.04 16.98 -11.11
C SER A 266 -6.76 18.47 -11.31
N ALA A 267 -6.96 19.30 -10.27
CA ALA A 267 -6.67 20.74 -10.32
C ALA A 267 -5.21 21.11 -10.01
N ILE A 268 -4.38 20.16 -9.58
CA ILE A 268 -2.96 20.38 -9.30
C ILE A 268 -2.17 20.27 -10.60
N THR A 269 -1.35 21.27 -10.89
CA THR A 269 -0.47 21.26 -12.07
C THR A 269 0.47 20.06 -12.06
N THR A 270 0.80 19.52 -13.24
CA THR A 270 1.70 18.37 -13.38
C THR A 270 3.02 18.61 -12.65
N SER A 271 3.60 17.52 -12.09
CA SER A 271 4.87 17.56 -11.34
C SER A 271 4.85 18.48 -10.10
N THR A 272 3.67 18.75 -9.54
CA THR A 272 3.51 19.55 -8.32
C THR A 272 2.93 18.69 -7.20
N THR A 273 3.57 18.68 -6.04
CA THR A 273 3.04 18.06 -4.81
C THR A 273 2.43 19.14 -3.91
N ARG A 274 1.21 18.90 -3.41
CA ARG A 274 0.58 19.72 -2.37
C ARG A 274 0.47 18.90 -1.10
N THR A 275 1.03 19.42 -0.02
CA THR A 275 0.98 18.77 1.30
C THR A 275 -0.07 19.46 2.17
N ILE A 276 -0.98 18.68 2.75
CA ILE A 276 -1.86 19.12 3.82
C ILE A 276 -1.23 18.66 5.13
N THR A 277 -0.79 19.60 5.96
CA THR A 277 -0.30 19.33 7.31
C THR A 277 -1.43 19.56 8.29
N MET A 278 -1.79 18.54 9.07
CA MET A 278 -2.90 18.62 10.01
C MET A 278 -2.43 19.18 11.37
N PRO A 279 -3.17 20.11 11.99
CA PRO A 279 -2.91 20.50 13.38
C PRO A 279 -3.37 19.41 14.35
N ASP A 280 -2.88 19.47 15.59
CA ASP A 280 -3.32 18.59 16.68
C ASP A 280 -4.64 19.10 17.30
N GLU A 281 -5.63 19.39 16.45
CA GLU A 281 -6.96 19.85 16.83
C GLU A 281 -8.01 19.34 15.83
N ASN A 282 -9.27 19.25 16.27
CA ASN A 282 -10.38 18.88 15.38
C ASN A 282 -10.65 19.99 14.36
N ILE A 283 -10.76 19.62 13.08
CA ILE A 283 -11.08 20.56 12.00
C ILE A 283 -12.50 20.30 11.50
N ASP A 284 -13.33 21.33 11.61
CA ASP A 284 -14.68 21.37 11.03
C ASP A 284 -14.62 21.94 9.60
N LEU A 285 -15.05 21.14 8.62
CA LEU A 285 -15.14 21.51 7.20
C LEU A 285 -16.57 21.86 6.76
N THR A 286 -17.48 22.07 7.70
CA THR A 286 -18.86 22.44 7.39
C THR A 286 -18.89 23.87 6.85
N PRO A 287 -19.58 24.15 5.73
CA PRO A 287 -19.71 25.53 5.24
C PRO A 287 -20.30 26.44 6.32
N SER A 288 -19.83 27.70 6.40
CA SER A 288 -20.31 28.76 7.31
C SER A 288 -20.11 28.56 8.82
N THR A 289 -19.78 27.36 9.29
CA THR A 289 -19.42 27.07 10.70
C THR A 289 -18.00 26.53 10.85
N GLY A 290 -17.38 26.12 9.74
CA GLY A 290 -16.07 25.47 9.72
C GLY A 290 -14.91 26.38 10.12
N SER A 291 -13.82 25.73 10.53
CA SER A 291 -12.59 26.37 11.00
C SER A 291 -11.71 26.78 9.80
N TYR A 292 -12.21 27.71 8.98
CA TYR A 292 -11.45 28.27 7.87
C TYR A 292 -10.83 29.60 8.28
N VAL A 293 -9.51 29.66 8.37
CA VAL A 293 -8.82 30.95 8.31
C VAL A 293 -8.94 31.43 6.88
N SER A 294 -9.97 32.24 6.57
CA SER A 294 -10.02 32.93 5.29
C SER A 294 -8.75 33.77 5.18
N LYS A 295 -7.83 33.40 4.28
CA LYS A 295 -6.70 34.26 3.96
C LYS A 295 -7.29 35.48 3.25
N PHE A 296 -7.56 36.53 4.04
CA PHE A 296 -8.03 37.82 3.53
C PHE A 296 -6.90 38.43 2.70
N PHE A 297 -6.88 38.07 1.41
CA PHE A 297 -5.97 38.63 0.43
C PHE A 297 -6.47 40.04 0.09
N LEU A 298 -5.85 41.06 0.68
CA LEU A 298 -5.87 42.39 0.07
C LEU A 298 -4.64 42.52 -0.83
N PRO A 299 -4.81 42.86 -2.12
CA PRO A 299 -3.72 43.24 -3.01
C PRO A 299 -2.80 44.32 -2.38
N PRO A 300 -1.50 44.31 -2.71
CA PRO A 300 -0.50 45.19 -2.07
C PRO A 300 -0.69 46.69 -2.34
N TYR A 301 -1.57 47.09 -3.26
CA TYR A 301 -2.04 48.47 -3.40
C TYR A 301 -3.49 48.46 -3.85
N ILE A 302 -4.39 49.01 -3.05
CA ILE A 302 -5.74 49.34 -3.48
C ILE A 302 -5.87 50.86 -3.40
N THR A 303 -6.14 51.51 -4.53
CA THR A 303 -6.60 52.90 -4.58
C THR A 303 -8.12 52.90 -4.62
N GLY A 304 -8.79 53.41 -3.58
CA GLY A 304 -10.26 53.49 -3.53
C GLY A 304 -10.84 53.34 -2.12
N ARG A 305 -12.15 53.55 -1.99
CA ARG A 305 -12.91 53.39 -0.72
C ARG A 305 -13.35 51.94 -0.56
N TYR A 306 -12.86 51.25 0.48
CA TYR A 306 -13.23 49.86 0.80
C TYR A 306 -13.88 49.78 2.18
N TYR A 307 -14.90 48.93 2.30
CA TYR A 307 -15.66 48.71 3.52
C TYR A 307 -15.38 47.31 4.06
N LEU A 308 -14.74 47.22 5.22
CA LEU A 308 -14.61 45.97 5.95
C LEU A 308 -15.78 45.85 6.92
N THR A 309 -16.62 44.84 6.73
CA THR A 309 -17.72 44.53 7.65
C THR A 309 -17.32 43.32 8.48
N ALA A 310 -17.09 43.53 9.78
CA ALA A 310 -16.91 42.45 10.76
C ALA A 310 -18.17 42.33 11.62
N ILE A 311 -18.59 41.10 11.92
CA ILE A 311 -19.71 40.84 12.85
C ILE A 311 -19.11 40.84 14.26
N ALA A 312 -19.32 41.91 15.02
CA ALA A 312 -18.73 42.07 16.34
C ALA A 312 -19.39 41.14 17.39
N LYS A 313 -18.57 40.43 18.18
CA LYS A 313 -18.90 39.93 19.53
C LYS A 313 -18.26 40.87 20.57
N GLU A 314 -18.56 40.70 21.88
CA GLU A 314 -18.26 41.60 23.00
C GLU A 314 -16.82 42.16 23.06
N SER A 315 -15.85 41.50 22.44
CA SER A 315 -14.57 42.10 22.03
C SER A 315 -14.16 41.53 20.66
N THR A 316 -13.72 42.38 19.73
CA THR A 316 -13.24 41.98 18.40
C THR A 316 -11.94 42.71 18.10
N ASN A 317 -10.83 41.99 18.04
CA ASN A 317 -9.53 42.53 17.63
C ASN A 317 -9.47 42.58 16.10
N LEU A 318 -9.35 43.77 15.53
CA LEU A 318 -9.14 43.98 14.10
C LEU A 318 -7.68 44.36 13.85
N THR A 319 -6.89 43.45 13.29
CA THR A 319 -5.49 43.69 12.94
C THR A 319 -5.36 43.97 11.43
N MET A 320 -4.82 45.12 11.06
CA MET A 320 -4.57 45.52 9.67
C MET A 320 -3.08 45.86 9.51
N ALA A 321 -2.37 45.14 8.64
CA ALA A 321 -0.98 45.43 8.29
C ALA A 321 -0.93 46.18 6.95
N VAL A 322 -0.67 47.49 6.97
CA VAL A 322 -0.50 48.30 5.75
C VAL A 322 0.69 49.25 5.89
N ASN A 323 1.42 49.49 4.80
CA ASN A 323 2.57 50.40 4.78
C ASN A 323 2.16 51.89 4.73
N THR A 324 0.95 52.21 4.25
CA THR A 324 0.40 53.58 4.24
C THR A 324 -1.13 53.49 4.23
N LEU A 325 -1.81 54.05 5.23
CA LEU A 325 -3.27 54.06 5.34
C LEU A 325 -3.80 55.45 4.93
N TYR A 326 -4.43 55.57 3.75
CA TYR A 326 -5.06 56.83 3.33
C TYR A 326 -6.58 56.64 3.22
N GLY A 327 -7.32 57.18 4.19
CA GLY A 327 -8.77 57.37 4.10
C GLY A 327 -9.61 56.08 4.04
N MET A 328 -9.27 55.04 4.81
CA MET A 328 -10.12 53.85 4.94
C MET A 328 -11.14 54.01 6.08
N PRO A 329 -12.43 54.26 5.81
CA PRO A 329 -13.46 54.16 6.84
C PRO A 329 -13.73 52.68 7.16
N PHE A 330 -13.80 52.33 8.44
CA PHE A 330 -14.36 51.06 8.89
C PHE A 330 -15.61 51.35 9.73
N SER A 331 -16.68 50.58 9.51
CA SER A 331 -17.94 50.78 10.21
C SER A 331 -18.05 49.81 11.38
N LEU A 332 -18.15 50.35 12.60
CA LEU A 332 -18.51 49.59 13.79
C LEU A 332 -20.02 49.73 14.02
N ARG A 333 -20.76 48.62 14.03
CA ARG A 333 -22.21 48.60 14.30
C ARG A 333 -22.50 47.64 15.45
N ALA A 334 -22.97 48.17 16.58
CA ALA A 334 -23.60 47.36 17.62
C ALA A 334 -25.11 47.24 17.32
N ARG A 335 -25.63 46.02 17.23
CA ARG A 335 -27.06 45.78 16.95
C ARG A 335 -27.96 45.87 18.18
N SER A 336 -27.41 45.83 19.40
CA SER A 336 -28.21 45.61 20.62
C SER A 336 -27.83 46.47 21.84
N GLN A 337 -26.68 47.15 21.86
CA GLN A 337 -26.26 48.00 22.99
C GLN A 337 -25.44 49.19 22.48
N ALA A 338 -25.46 50.31 23.21
CA ALA A 338 -24.58 51.45 22.93
C ALA A 338 -23.12 51.08 23.26
N PHE A 339 -22.17 51.62 22.50
CA PHE A 339 -20.75 51.51 22.88
C PHE A 339 -20.48 52.51 24.00
N ASP A 340 -20.09 52.03 25.18
CA ASP A 340 -19.70 52.94 26.28
C ASP A 340 -18.31 53.56 26.06
N ARG A 341 -17.38 52.80 25.46
CA ARG A 341 -16.03 53.24 25.10
C ARG A 341 -15.52 52.51 23.86
N ILE A 342 -14.71 53.19 23.05
CA ILE A 342 -13.99 52.62 21.91
C ILE A 342 -12.50 52.84 22.16
N PHE A 343 -11.72 51.75 22.18
CA PHE A 343 -10.26 51.80 22.27
C PHE A 343 -9.65 51.46 20.91
N VAL A 344 -8.68 52.25 20.47
CA VAL A 344 -7.93 52.04 19.23
C VAL A 344 -6.46 52.10 19.57
N GLU A 345 -5.77 50.96 19.50
CA GLU A 345 -4.32 50.86 19.66
C GLU A 345 -3.67 50.76 18.28
N ILE A 346 -2.67 51.60 18.01
CA ILE A 346 -2.02 51.70 16.71
C ILE A 346 -0.52 51.54 16.91
N ILE A 347 0.03 50.51 16.29
CA ILE A 347 1.46 50.22 16.29
C ILE A 347 1.97 50.50 14.88
N THR A 348 2.82 51.52 14.71
CA THR A 348 3.39 51.87 13.40
C THR A 348 4.82 51.36 13.29
N ALA A 349 5.22 50.89 12.09
CA ALA A 349 6.50 50.21 11.92
C ALA A 349 7.68 51.13 11.53
N GLU A 350 7.47 52.32 10.91
CA GLU A 350 8.54 53.36 10.82
C GLU A 350 8.17 54.66 10.05
N ALA A 351 7.02 54.79 9.36
CA ALA A 351 6.83 55.90 8.41
C ALA A 351 5.66 56.88 8.66
N ALA A 352 4.72 56.58 9.56
CA ALA A 352 3.54 57.44 9.78
C ALA A 352 3.73 58.33 11.01
N LYS A 353 4.06 59.62 10.79
CA LYS A 353 4.29 60.60 11.88
C LYS A 353 3.03 61.31 12.37
N THR A 354 1.95 61.22 11.61
CA THR A 354 0.67 61.86 11.94
C THR A 354 -0.49 61.01 11.47
N MET A 355 -1.58 61.04 12.22
CA MET A 355 -2.84 60.38 11.89
C MET A 355 -4.00 61.32 12.21
N ARG A 356 -5.09 61.28 11.45
CA ARG A 356 -6.33 62.01 11.78
C ARG A 356 -7.46 61.03 11.93
N MET A 357 -8.19 61.12 13.04
CA MET A 357 -9.33 60.25 13.32
C MET A 357 -10.61 61.07 13.31
N GLY A 358 -11.58 60.64 12.52
CA GLY A 358 -12.92 61.21 12.51
C GLY A 358 -13.97 60.14 12.73
N ILE A 359 -14.98 60.47 13.51
CA ILE A 359 -16.20 59.69 13.70
C ILE A 359 -17.24 60.25 12.73
N TYR A 360 -17.82 59.37 11.91
CA TYR A 360 -18.86 59.73 10.94
C TYR A 360 -20.15 58.99 11.29
N ASN A 361 -21.29 59.62 11.02
CA ASN A 361 -22.58 58.93 11.04
C ASN A 361 -22.57 57.83 9.98
N ILE A 362 -23.38 56.78 10.16
CA ILE A 362 -23.60 55.81 9.09
C ILE A 362 -24.62 56.43 8.12
N GLY A 363 -24.20 56.68 6.89
CA GLY A 363 -25.04 57.11 5.78
C GLY A 363 -25.88 55.97 5.20
N SER A 364 -26.63 56.25 4.14
CA SER A 364 -27.32 55.21 3.38
C SER A 364 -26.33 54.16 2.87
N ASP A 365 -26.73 52.89 2.89
CA ASP A 365 -25.96 51.76 2.35
C ASP A 365 -24.61 51.46 3.05
N GLY A 366 -24.42 51.94 4.29
CA GLY A 366 -23.22 51.66 5.08
C GLY A 366 -22.01 52.54 4.75
N LEU A 367 -22.20 53.57 3.92
CA LEU A 367 -21.20 54.59 3.61
C LEU A 367 -21.04 55.57 4.80
N PRO A 368 -19.91 56.29 4.95
CA PRO A 368 -19.78 57.34 5.95
C PRO A 368 -20.68 58.50 5.56
N GLY A 369 -21.57 58.88 6.46
CA GLY A 369 -22.43 60.06 6.38
C GLY A 369 -21.69 61.32 6.85
N SER A 370 -22.41 62.23 7.50
CA SER A 370 -21.81 63.46 8.04
C SER A 370 -20.76 63.16 9.11
N LEU A 371 -19.68 63.94 9.13
CA LEU A 371 -18.73 63.96 10.24
C LEU A 371 -19.49 64.34 11.52
N VAL A 372 -19.36 63.50 12.54
CA VAL A 372 -19.97 63.68 13.85
C VAL A 372 -18.94 64.32 14.79
N ASP A 373 -17.72 63.83 14.74
CA ASP A 373 -16.62 64.34 15.56
C ASP A 373 -15.28 64.12 14.86
N ASP A 374 -14.33 65.01 15.09
CA ASP A 374 -12.98 64.93 14.55
C ASP A 374 -11.98 65.13 15.67
N SER A 375 -11.25 64.06 15.97
CA SER A 375 -10.20 64.07 16.99
C SER A 375 -8.95 64.82 16.52
N GLY A 376 -8.96 65.37 15.30
CA GLY A 376 -7.87 66.15 14.75
C GLY A 376 -6.65 65.29 14.40
N THR A 377 -5.55 65.96 14.06
CA THR A 377 -4.29 65.29 13.74
C THR A 377 -3.53 64.93 15.03
N VAL A 378 -3.44 63.64 15.33
CA VAL A 378 -2.61 63.09 16.40
C VAL A 378 -1.22 62.81 15.84
N SER A 379 -0.18 63.36 16.48
CA SER A 379 1.20 62.99 16.19
C SER A 379 1.50 61.68 16.90
N ILE A 380 1.94 60.68 16.16
CA ILE A 380 2.38 59.40 16.72
C ILE A 380 3.86 59.60 17.06
N ALA A 381 4.20 59.58 18.35
CA ALA A 381 5.56 59.79 18.84
C ALA A 381 6.46 58.59 18.56
#